data_AF-A0A1W9RZU0-F1
#
_entry.id   AF-A0A1W9RZU0-F1
#
_cell.length_a   1.000
_cell.length_b   1.000
_cell.length_c   1.000
_cell.angle_alpha   90.00
_cell.angle_beta   90.00
_cell.angle_gamma   90.00
#
_symmetry.space_group_name_H-M   'P 1'
#
loop_
_entity.id
_entity.type
_entity.pdbx_description
1 polymer ?
#
loop_
_entity_poly.entity_id
_entity_poly.type
_entity_poly.pdbx_seq_one_letter_code
_entity_poly.pdbx_strand_id
1 'polypeptide(L)'
;MLVTALLISISSLSAQIDIGARPEGMGGAFTAVSNDANAPRWNPAGIELFRERALTAGFTKKYWGIEGDNLMKGYAAYIHHLGKRGRYGSFAFSWAQFFSSTYSEMELSLSYSKMLFGSRLGKNLSLGVNGKVLRYGFNSSNFVDFEPADPIFSDSYSRLGFTADVGLL
;
A
#
# COMPACT_ATOMS: atom_id res chain seq x y z
N MET A 1 0.66 8.60 -26.84
CA MET A 1 0.64 9.12 -25.46
C MET A 1 1.68 8.32 -24.69
N LEU A 2 2.80 8.92 -24.31
CA LEU A 2 3.90 8.21 -23.63
C LEU A 2 3.70 8.45 -22.12
N VAL A 3 3.25 7.44 -21.39
CA VAL A 3 3.10 7.48 -19.94
C VAL A 3 4.37 6.88 -19.33
N THR A 4 5.24 7.70 -18.75
CA THR A 4 6.44 7.24 -18.03
C THR A 4 6.10 7.06 -16.57
N ALA A 5 6.02 5.81 -16.11
CA ALA A 5 5.86 5.48 -14.70
C ALA A 5 7.13 4.78 -14.19
N LEU A 6 7.65 5.23 -13.05
CA LEU A 6 8.78 4.59 -12.37
C LEU A 6 8.49 4.56 -10.87
N LEU A 7 8.52 3.37 -10.27
CA LEU A 7 8.43 3.19 -8.82
C LEU A 7 9.73 2.51 -8.36
N ILE A 8 10.37 3.08 -7.33
CA ILE A 8 11.55 2.50 -6.70
C ILE A 8 11.23 2.33 -5.21
N SER A 9 11.24 1.09 -4.74
CA SER A 9 11.11 0.74 -3.32
C SER A 9 12.49 0.59 -2.70
N ILE A 10 12.73 1.27 -1.59
CA ILE A 10 13.97 1.20 -0.82
C ILE A 10 13.64 0.53 0.51
N SER A 11 14.10 -0.72 0.66
CA SER A 11 14.09 -1.59 1.85
C SER A 11 12.80 -2.36 2.20
N SER A 12 13.00 -3.42 3.01
CA SER A 12 12.15 -4.57 3.36
C SER A 12 11.36 -5.20 2.21
N LEU A 13 11.71 -6.44 1.87
CA LEU A 13 11.00 -7.34 0.97
C LEU A 13 9.63 -7.71 1.55
N SER A 14 8.67 -6.78 1.53
CA SER A 14 7.26 -7.09 1.70
C SER A 14 6.79 -7.62 0.35
N ALA A 15 6.24 -8.84 0.32
CA ALA A 15 5.53 -9.30 -0.86
C ALA A 15 4.48 -8.23 -1.20
N GLN A 16 4.46 -7.72 -2.42
CA GLN A 16 3.45 -6.74 -2.81
C GLN A 16 2.09 -7.42 -2.73
N ILE A 17 1.42 -7.19 -1.61
CA ILE A 17 0.06 -7.64 -1.40
C ILE A 17 -0.83 -6.64 -2.13
N ASP A 18 -1.34 -7.06 -3.30
CA ASP A 18 -2.34 -6.29 -4.03
C ASP A 18 -3.53 -6.00 -3.12
N ILE A 19 -4.01 -4.76 -3.22
CA ILE A 19 -5.10 -4.25 -2.40
C ILE A 19 -5.90 -3.19 -3.15
N GLY A 20 -7.19 -3.13 -2.84
CA GLY A 20 -8.16 -2.23 -3.45
C GLY A 20 -8.85 -2.89 -4.64
N ALA A 21 -10.19 -2.78 -4.69
CA ALA A 21 -11.01 -3.45 -5.69
C ALA A 21 -10.67 -3.04 -7.13
N ARG A 22 -10.36 -1.76 -7.38
CA ARG A 22 -10.00 -1.27 -8.71
C ARG A 22 -8.61 -1.78 -9.15
N PRO A 23 -7.53 -1.62 -8.36
CA PRO A 23 -6.24 -2.21 -8.71
C PRO A 23 -6.27 -3.74 -8.87
N GLU A 24 -6.96 -4.46 -7.98
CA GLU A 24 -7.11 -5.92 -8.06
C GLU A 24 -7.91 -6.32 -9.31
N GLY A 25 -8.99 -5.59 -9.66
CA GLY A 25 -9.75 -5.81 -10.89
C GLY A 25 -8.95 -5.56 -12.18
N MET A 26 -7.85 -4.80 -12.10
CA MET A 26 -6.90 -4.61 -13.19
C MET A 26 -5.77 -5.66 -13.21
N GLY A 27 -5.86 -6.72 -12.41
CA GLY A 27 -4.83 -7.74 -12.30
C GLY A 27 -3.51 -7.20 -11.73
N GLY A 28 -3.58 -6.16 -10.88
CA GLY A 28 -2.41 -5.51 -10.30
C GLY A 28 -1.70 -4.51 -11.22
N ALA A 29 -2.21 -4.25 -12.43
CA ALA A 29 -1.61 -3.30 -13.38
C ALA A 29 -2.05 -1.84 -13.14
N PHE A 30 -1.95 -1.33 -11.91
CA PHE A 30 -2.51 -0.02 -11.54
C PHE A 30 -1.48 1.14 -11.50
N THR A 31 -0.18 0.83 -11.43
CA THR A 31 0.91 1.82 -11.19
C THR A 31 0.90 3.01 -12.16
N ALA A 32 0.61 2.78 -13.44
CA ALA A 32 0.60 3.81 -14.49
C ALA A 32 -0.72 4.61 -14.58
N VAL A 33 -1.77 4.17 -13.88
CA VAL A 33 -3.10 4.81 -13.87
C VAL A 33 -3.56 5.11 -12.45
N SER A 34 -2.59 5.31 -11.56
CA SER A 34 -2.76 5.40 -10.11
C SER A 34 -3.39 6.71 -9.66
N ASN A 35 -4.59 7.02 -10.16
CA ASN A 35 -5.22 8.34 -10.07
C ASN A 35 -6.45 8.38 -9.17
N ASP A 36 -6.45 7.62 -8.07
CA ASP A 36 -7.54 7.63 -7.07
C ASP A 36 -7.03 7.39 -5.65
N ALA A 37 -7.95 7.17 -4.70
CA ALA A 37 -7.65 6.91 -3.29
C ALA A 37 -6.73 5.70 -3.04
N ASN A 38 -6.57 4.78 -4.00
CA ASN A 38 -5.65 3.65 -3.89
C ASN A 38 -4.20 4.04 -4.22
N ALA A 39 -3.96 5.23 -4.77
CA ALA A 39 -2.65 5.68 -5.18
C ALA A 39 -1.53 5.56 -4.14
N PRO A 40 -1.75 5.84 -2.84
CA PRO A 40 -0.70 5.77 -1.82
C PRO A 40 -0.04 4.39 -1.73
N ARG A 41 -0.81 3.32 -2.03
CA ARG A 41 -0.29 1.95 -1.97
C ARG A 41 0.44 1.53 -3.25
N TRP A 42 0.06 2.09 -4.39
CA TRP A 42 0.51 1.64 -5.71
C TRP A 42 1.55 2.56 -6.35
N ASN A 43 1.25 3.86 -6.45
CA ASN A 43 2.21 4.87 -6.92
C ASN A 43 1.90 6.22 -6.25
N PRO A 44 2.73 6.68 -5.30
CA PRO A 44 2.48 7.91 -4.57
C PRO A 44 2.44 9.13 -5.49
N ALA A 45 3.11 9.13 -6.65
CA ALA A 45 3.07 10.26 -7.59
C ALA A 45 1.62 10.57 -8.03
N GLY A 46 0.81 9.53 -8.22
CA GLY A 46 -0.57 9.64 -8.67
C GLY A 46 -1.54 10.31 -7.69
N ILE A 47 -1.16 10.51 -6.42
CA ILE A 47 -1.93 11.26 -5.42
C ILE A 47 -2.25 12.68 -5.91
N GLU A 48 -1.29 13.32 -6.59
CA GLU A 48 -1.43 14.70 -7.07
C GLU A 48 -2.24 14.82 -8.37
N LEU A 49 -2.41 13.71 -9.10
CA LEU A 49 -3.21 13.68 -10.33
C LEU A 49 -4.71 13.74 -10.04
N PHE A 50 -5.12 13.27 -8.86
CA PHE A 50 -6.51 13.38 -8.43
C PHE A 50 -6.83 14.82 -7.99
N ARG A 51 -8.08 15.26 -8.20
CA ARG A 51 -8.48 16.66 -7.92
C ARG A 51 -9.22 16.83 -6.60
N GLU A 52 -9.80 15.75 -6.11
CA GLU A 52 -10.75 15.74 -5.01
C GLU A 52 -10.15 15.06 -3.79
N ARG A 53 -10.69 15.38 -2.62
CA ARG A 53 -10.39 14.58 -1.43
C ARG A 53 -11.07 13.23 -1.60
N ALA A 54 -10.32 12.16 -1.40
CA ALA A 54 -10.81 10.81 -1.65
C ALA A 54 -10.66 9.96 -0.39
N LEU A 55 -11.69 9.20 -0.06
CA LEU A 55 -11.64 8.16 0.96
C LEU A 55 -12.00 6.84 0.28
N THR A 56 -11.23 5.79 0.54
CA THR A 56 -11.59 4.43 0.15
C THR A 56 -11.38 3.50 1.32
N ALA A 57 -12.22 2.47 1.39
CA ALA A 57 -12.05 1.36 2.29
C ALA A 57 -12.49 0.09 1.57
N GLY A 58 -11.84 -1.03 1.88
CA GLY A 58 -12.10 -2.30 1.24
C GLY A 58 -11.84 -3.45 2.20
N PHE A 59 -12.53 -4.54 1.94
CA PHE A 59 -12.30 -5.80 2.64
C PHE A 59 -12.33 -6.94 1.63
N THR A 60 -11.34 -7.83 1.71
CA THR A 60 -11.22 -8.97 0.80
C THR A 60 -10.96 -10.23 1.61
N LYS A 61 -11.80 -11.26 1.43
CA LYS A 61 -11.49 -12.62 1.90
C LYS A 61 -10.60 -13.29 0.85
N LYS A 62 -9.43 -13.78 1.23
CA LYS A 62 -8.51 -14.45 0.32
C LYS A 62 -8.85 -15.94 0.29
N TYR A 63 -9.11 -16.46 -0.91
CA TYR A 63 -9.45 -17.87 -1.16
C TYR A 63 -10.76 -18.33 -0.49
N TRP A 64 -11.81 -18.40 -1.28
CA TRP A 64 -13.06 -19.04 -0.85
C TRP A 64 -12.87 -20.55 -0.75
N GLY A 65 -13.30 -21.15 0.35
CA GLY A 65 -13.31 -22.61 0.54
C GLY A 65 -12.11 -23.20 1.28
N ILE A 66 -11.14 -22.39 1.73
CA ILE A 66 -10.15 -22.86 2.70
C ILE A 66 -10.82 -22.91 4.08
N GLU A 67 -10.87 -24.11 4.66
CA GLU A 67 -11.34 -24.35 6.02
C GLU A 67 -10.13 -24.34 6.98
N GLY A 68 -10.33 -23.87 8.21
CA GLY A 68 -9.29 -23.84 9.26
C GLY A 68 -8.50 -22.53 9.39
N ASP A 69 -8.59 -21.61 8.43
CA ASP A 69 -8.04 -20.25 8.56
C ASP A 69 -8.91 -19.21 7.85
N ASN A 70 -9.06 -18.04 8.47
CA ASN A 70 -9.76 -16.89 7.91
C ASN A 70 -8.75 -15.90 7.35
N LEU A 71 -8.27 -16.17 6.15
CA LEU A 71 -7.38 -15.27 5.41
C LEU A 71 -8.18 -14.06 4.92
N MET A 72 -8.01 -12.92 5.59
CA MET A 72 -8.78 -11.71 5.33
C MET A 72 -7.87 -10.49 5.24
N LYS A 73 -8.27 -9.51 4.43
CA LYS A 73 -7.59 -8.23 4.28
C LYS A 73 -8.56 -7.10 4.52
N GLY A 74 -8.18 -6.16 5.38
CA GLY A 74 -8.80 -4.84 5.49
C GLY A 74 -7.88 -3.77 4.91
N TYR A 75 -8.47 -2.76 4.29
CA TYR A 75 -7.75 -1.62 3.72
C TYR A 75 -8.55 -0.35 3.87
N ALA A 76 -7.87 0.76 4.15
CA ALA A 76 -8.43 2.09 4.01
C ALA A 76 -7.35 3.08 3.59
N ALA A 77 -7.73 4.08 2.79
CA ALA A 77 -6.85 5.17 2.44
C ALA A 77 -7.61 6.48 2.28
N TYR A 78 -6.90 7.56 2.54
CA TYR A 78 -7.40 8.92 2.43
C TYR A 78 -6.38 9.82 1.72
N ILE A 79 -6.87 10.64 0.79
CA ILE A 79 -6.07 11.63 0.07
C ILE A 79 -6.58 13.03 0.38
N HIS A 80 -5.61 13.94 0.61
CA HIS A 80 -5.88 15.35 0.82
C HIS A 80 -4.91 16.24 0.04
N HIS A 81 -5.44 17.30 -0.58
CA HIS A 81 -4.65 18.29 -1.31
C HIS A 81 -4.34 19.50 -0.44
N LEU A 82 -3.08 19.94 -0.43
CA LEU A 82 -2.63 21.11 0.33
C LEU A 82 -2.76 22.39 -0.50
N GLY A 83 -3.59 23.32 -0.01
CA GLY A 83 -3.89 24.59 -0.67
C GLY A 83 -4.92 24.48 -1.80
N LYS A 84 -5.32 25.63 -2.35
CA LYS A 84 -6.28 25.67 -3.48
C LYS A 84 -5.68 24.93 -4.68
N ARG A 85 -6.38 23.90 -5.15
CA ARG A 85 -5.95 23.03 -6.27
C ARG A 85 -4.58 22.36 -6.05
N GLY A 86 -4.20 22.05 -4.80
CA GLY A 86 -2.95 21.35 -4.46
C GLY A 86 -1.66 22.12 -4.75
N ARG A 87 -1.70 23.45 -4.63
CA ARG A 87 -0.54 24.33 -4.83
C ARG A 87 0.71 23.87 -4.06
N TYR A 88 0.53 23.28 -2.87
CA TYR A 88 1.62 22.81 -2.02
C TYR A 88 1.82 21.29 -2.07
N GLY A 89 1.26 20.63 -3.08
CA GLY A 89 1.24 19.18 -3.21
C GLY A 89 0.05 18.56 -2.48
N SER A 90 0.16 17.26 -2.26
CA SER A 90 -0.89 16.42 -1.67
C SER A 90 -0.28 15.40 -0.74
N PHE A 91 -0.98 15.09 0.33
CA PHE A 91 -0.60 14.00 1.20
C PHE A 91 -1.69 12.94 1.21
N ALA A 92 -1.28 11.73 1.59
CA ALA A 92 -2.20 10.64 1.77
C ALA A 92 -1.77 9.76 2.93
N PHE A 93 -2.76 9.11 3.52
CA PHE A 93 -2.59 8.13 4.56
C PHE A 93 -3.22 6.83 4.09
N SER A 94 -2.57 5.70 4.34
CA SER A 94 -3.18 4.40 4.14
C SER A 94 -2.91 3.45 5.29
N TRP A 95 -3.84 2.53 5.47
CA TRP A 95 -3.77 1.44 6.43
C TRP A 95 -4.20 0.16 5.73
N ALA A 96 -3.43 -0.90 5.93
CA ALA A 96 -3.77 -2.24 5.50
C ALA A 96 -3.54 -3.22 6.63
N GLN A 97 -4.40 -4.23 6.73
CA GLN A 97 -4.32 -5.26 7.75
C GLN A 97 -4.64 -6.61 7.14
N PHE A 98 -3.72 -7.56 7.31
CA PHE A 98 -3.94 -8.97 7.02
C PHE A 98 -4.27 -9.70 8.32
N PHE A 99 -5.35 -10.47 8.28
CA PHE A 99 -5.81 -11.32 9.35
C PHE A 99 -5.70 -12.78 8.91
N SER A 100 -5.12 -13.60 9.79
CA SER A 100 -5.08 -15.06 9.75
C SER A 100 -5.02 -15.56 11.20
N SER A 101 -5.37 -16.83 11.42
CA SER A 101 -5.25 -17.51 12.71
C SER A 101 -3.80 -17.54 13.20
N THR A 102 -2.85 -17.68 12.28
CA THR A 102 -1.43 -17.92 12.58
C THR A 102 -0.57 -16.70 12.32
N TYR A 103 -0.94 -15.88 11.34
CA TYR A 103 -0.16 -14.75 10.88
C TYR A 103 -0.97 -13.46 10.87
N SER A 104 -0.35 -12.35 11.25
CA SER A 104 -0.95 -11.03 11.11
C SER A 104 0.08 -10.03 10.61
N GLU A 105 -0.36 -9.19 9.68
CA GLU A 105 0.44 -8.12 9.12
C GLU A 105 -0.35 -6.82 9.17
N MET A 106 0.29 -5.77 9.67
CA MET A 106 -0.24 -4.41 9.64
C MET A 106 0.72 -3.54 8.84
N GLU A 107 0.18 -2.76 7.92
CA GLU A 107 0.91 -1.72 7.20
C GLU A 107 0.23 -0.37 7.43
N LEU A 108 1.03 0.62 7.80
CA LEU A 108 0.63 2.02 7.86
C LEU A 108 1.52 2.82 6.93
N SER A 109 0.94 3.66 6.08
CA SER A 109 1.69 4.48 5.14
C SER A 109 1.33 5.96 5.25
N LEU A 110 2.34 6.81 5.09
CA LEU A 110 2.18 8.23 4.89
C LEU A 110 2.90 8.63 3.60
N SER A 111 2.16 9.22 2.69
CA SER A 111 2.65 9.58 1.36
C SER A 111 2.52 11.08 1.12
N TYR A 112 3.45 11.63 0.36
CA TYR A 112 3.41 12.99 -0.13
C TYR A 112 3.71 13.00 -1.63
N SER A 113 2.99 13.81 -2.39
CA SER A 113 3.19 13.97 -3.82
C SER A 113 3.14 15.43 -4.23
N LYS A 114 3.90 15.75 -5.27
CA LYS A 114 3.94 17.08 -5.87
C LYS A 114 4.10 17.00 -7.38
N MET A 115 3.35 17.84 -8.06
CA MET A 115 3.47 18.00 -9.51
C MET A 115 4.68 18.88 -9.83
N LEU A 116 5.56 18.35 -10.68
CA LEU A 116 6.76 19.03 -11.14
C LEU A 116 6.46 19.87 -12.38
N PHE A 117 5.70 19.32 -13.33
CA PHE A 117 5.36 20.00 -14.58
C PHE A 117 3.92 19.71 -15.01
N GLY A 118 3.34 20.66 -15.74
CA GLY A 118 2.06 20.48 -16.41
C GLY A 118 0.84 20.78 -15.54
N SER A 119 -0.28 20.14 -15.89
CA SER A 119 -1.57 20.37 -15.24
C SER A 119 -2.31 19.05 -15.00
N ARG A 120 -3.23 19.04 -14.03
CA ARG A 120 -3.99 17.82 -13.64
C ARG A 120 -4.87 17.23 -14.75
N LEU A 121 -5.15 17.98 -15.81
CA LEU A 121 -6.03 17.57 -16.92
C LEU A 121 -5.28 17.32 -18.24
N GLY A 122 -3.96 17.50 -18.28
CA GLY A 122 -3.15 17.39 -19.49
C GLY A 122 -1.88 16.60 -19.27
N LYS A 123 -0.85 16.86 -20.10
CA LYS A 123 0.49 16.31 -19.84
C LYS A 123 0.97 16.83 -18.50
N ASN A 124 1.32 15.92 -17.61
CA ASN A 124 1.87 16.22 -16.31
C ASN A 124 3.07 15.32 -16.04
N LEU A 125 3.87 15.76 -15.08
CA LEU A 125 4.90 14.97 -14.45
C LEU A 125 4.83 15.24 -12.96
N SER A 126 4.64 14.20 -12.18
CA SER A 126 4.49 14.22 -10.74
C SER A 126 5.53 13.31 -10.08
N LEU A 127 5.94 13.70 -8.88
CA LEU A 127 6.84 12.93 -8.03
C LEU A 127 6.15 12.69 -6.70
N GLY A 128 6.19 11.46 -6.23
CA GLY A 128 5.67 11.07 -4.94
C GLY A 128 6.71 10.33 -4.12
N VAL A 129 6.60 10.47 -2.80
CA VAL A 129 7.35 9.70 -1.82
C VAL A 129 6.37 9.07 -0.84
N ASN A 130 6.70 7.89 -0.35
CA ASN A 130 5.90 7.15 0.61
C ASN A 130 6.80 6.59 1.70
N GLY A 131 6.40 6.72 2.96
CA GLY A 131 7.01 6.02 4.08
C GLY A 131 6.00 5.03 4.65
N LYS A 132 6.42 3.78 4.85
CA LYS A 132 5.58 2.72 5.41
C LYS A 132 6.21 2.13 6.65
N VAL A 133 5.37 1.81 7.61
CA VAL A 133 5.69 1.02 8.79
C VAL A 133 4.94 -0.30 8.68
N LEU A 134 5.68 -1.40 8.73
CA LEU A 134 5.13 -2.75 8.67
C LEU A 134 5.32 -3.42 10.02
N ARG A 135 4.30 -4.13 10.46
CA ARG A 135 4.37 -4.98 11.65
C ARG A 135 3.90 -6.37 11.29
N TYR A 136 4.78 -7.33 11.52
CA TYR A 136 4.53 -8.75 11.35
C TYR A 136 4.37 -9.40 12.72
N GLY A 137 3.42 -10.31 12.85
CA GLY A 137 3.19 -11.08 14.06
C GLY A 137 2.77 -12.50 13.74
N PHE A 138 3.32 -13.45 14.48
CA PHE A 138 2.94 -14.85 14.43
C PHE A 138 2.30 -15.26 15.76
N ASN A 139 1.25 -16.07 15.69
CA ASN A 139 0.60 -16.65 16.86
C ASN A 139 1.03 -18.11 17.01
N SER A 140 2.01 -18.34 17.88
CA SER A 140 2.59 -19.66 18.12
C SER A 140 1.59 -20.68 18.67
N SER A 141 0.48 -20.23 19.28
CA SER A 141 -0.57 -21.12 19.80
C SER A 141 -1.32 -21.88 18.71
N ASN A 142 -1.27 -21.38 17.47
CA ASN A 142 -1.98 -21.95 16.33
C ASN A 142 -1.05 -22.65 15.34
N PHE A 143 0.23 -22.84 15.69
CA PHE A 143 1.16 -23.57 14.83
C PHE A 143 0.82 -25.06 14.78
N VAL A 144 0.89 -25.63 13.59
CA VAL A 144 0.79 -27.07 13.33
C VAL A 144 2.17 -27.54 12.86
N ASP A 145 2.65 -28.66 13.39
CA ASP A 145 3.98 -29.22 13.06
C ASP A 145 5.15 -28.23 13.28
N PHE A 146 5.12 -27.48 14.39
CA PHE A 146 6.15 -26.49 14.72
C PHE A 146 7.49 -27.16 15.08
N GLU A 147 8.56 -26.73 14.40
CA GLU A 147 9.94 -27.08 14.73
C GLU A 147 10.51 -26.04 15.73
N PRO A 148 10.72 -26.39 17.01
CA PRO A 148 11.20 -25.44 18.01
C PRO A 148 12.60 -24.89 17.73
N ALA A 149 13.38 -25.57 16.88
CA ALA A 149 14.71 -25.15 16.47
C ALA A 149 14.72 -24.24 15.22
N ASP A 150 13.56 -23.81 14.70
CA ASP A 150 13.50 -22.93 13.53
C ASP A 150 14.17 -21.56 13.82
N PRO A 151 15.23 -21.18 13.07
CA PRO A 151 15.93 -19.91 13.25
C PRO A 151 15.03 -18.67 13.16
N ILE A 152 13.91 -18.73 12.41
CA ILE A 152 12.99 -17.60 12.23
C ILE A 152 12.33 -17.17 13.55
N PHE A 153 12.08 -18.14 14.45
CA PHE A 153 11.36 -17.93 15.72
C PHE A 153 12.29 -17.89 16.94
N SER A 154 13.61 -17.98 16.71
CA SER A 154 14.63 -17.98 17.77
C SER A 154 14.66 -16.68 18.59
N ASP A 155 14.36 -15.53 17.96
CA ASP A 155 14.44 -14.21 18.57
C ASP A 155 13.08 -13.64 19.03
N SER A 156 12.06 -13.67 18.15
CA SER A 156 10.76 -13.07 18.43
C SER A 156 9.69 -13.49 17.43
N TYR A 157 8.45 -13.59 17.90
CA TYR A 157 7.26 -13.83 17.08
C TYR A 157 6.67 -12.57 16.46
N SER A 158 7.21 -11.38 16.75
CA SER A 158 6.76 -10.14 16.11
C SER A 158 7.94 -9.25 15.74
N ARG A 159 7.86 -8.62 14.56
CA ARG A 159 8.89 -7.73 14.04
C ARG A 159 8.25 -6.48 13.46
N LEU A 160 8.96 -5.37 13.61
CA LEU A 160 8.58 -4.09 13.00
C LEU A 160 9.63 -3.73 11.95
N GLY A 161 9.16 -3.34 10.76
CA GLY A 161 9.97 -2.92 9.64
C GLY A 161 9.58 -1.54 9.15
N PHE A 162 10.51 -0.86 8.50
CA PHE A 162 10.29 0.42 7.84
C PHE A 162 10.70 0.27 6.38
N THR A 163 9.96 0.93 5.50
CA THR A 163 10.31 1.03 4.08
C THR A 163 9.89 2.38 3.54
N ALA A 164 10.49 2.76 2.42
CA ALA A 164 10.10 3.95 1.69
C ALA A 164 10.03 3.66 0.20
N ASP A 165 9.07 4.28 -0.48
CA ASP A 165 8.91 4.21 -1.92
C ASP A 165 9.01 5.60 -2.53
N VAL A 166 9.55 5.67 -3.73
CA VAL A 166 9.51 6.86 -4.57
C VAL A 166 8.80 6.50 -5.86
N GLY A 167 7.89 7.36 -6.28
CA GLY A 167 7.11 7.22 -7.51
C GLY A 167 7.28 8.42 -8.42
N LEU A 168 7.21 8.17 -9.71
CA LEU A 168 7.12 9.17 -10.76
C LEU A 168 6.00 8.76 -11.73
N LEU A 169 5.15 9.72 -12.11
CA LEU A 169 3.99 9.51 -12.98
C LEU A 169 3.67 10.77 -13.80
#